data_AF-A0A944JFP4-F1
#
_entry.id   AF-A0A944JFP4-F1
#
_cell.length_a   1.000
_cell.length_b   1.000
_cell.length_c   1.000
_cell.angle_alpha   90.00
_cell.angle_beta   90.00
_cell.angle_gamma   90.00
#
_symmetry.space_group_name_H-M   'P 1'
#
loop_
_entity.id
_entity.type
_entity.pdbx_description
1 polymer ?
#
loop_
_entity_poly.entity_id
_entity_poly.type
_entity_poly.pdbx_seq_one_letter_code
_entity_poly.pdbx_strand_id
1 'polypeptide(L)' 'MIPFAALAVVRAAVEDSQREHDQAEAAVARIVIELRDQGWTLAPLDQAEQPAA' A
#
# COMPACT_ATOMS: atom_id res chain seq x y z
N MET A 1 2.30 6.98 -15.10
CA MET A 1 3.58 6.80 -14.39
C MET A 1 3.26 6.34 -12.98
N ILE A 2 3.62 5.11 -12.62
CA ILE A 2 3.60 4.71 -11.22
C ILE A 2 4.75 5.48 -10.56
N PRO A 3 4.51 6.27 -9.51
CA PRO A 3 5.58 6.96 -8.84
C PRO A 3 6.50 5.91 -8.19
N PHE A 4 7.73 5.83 -8.68
CA PHE A 4 8.72 4.84 -8.24
C PHE A 4 8.93 4.81 -6.71
N ALA A 5 8.69 5.94 -6.03
CA ALA A 5 8.76 6.05 -4.57
C ALA A 5 7.69 5.20 -3.86
N ALA A 6 6.43 5.21 -4.33
CA ALA A 6 5.37 4.43 -3.70
C ALA A 6 5.60 2.93 -3.88
N LEU A 7 6.10 2.51 -5.05
CA LEU A 7 6.46 1.12 -5.31
C LEU A 7 7.60 0.63 -4.40
N ALA A 8 8.60 1.46 -4.15
CA ALA A 8 9.73 1.13 -3.28
C ALA A 8 9.29 0.92 -1.81
N VAL A 9 8.40 1.79 -1.30
CA VAL A 9 7.84 1.69 0.07
C VAL A 9 7.03 0.41 0.22
N VAL A 10 6.09 0.14 -0.70
CA VAL A 10 5.26 -1.08 -0.66
C VAL A 10 6.13 -2.33 -0.70
N ARG A 11 7.15 -2.35 -1.58
CA ARG A 11 8.05 -3.50 -1.71
C ARG A 11 8.84 -3.75 -0.42
N ALA A 12 9.44 -2.71 0.16
CA ALA A 12 10.24 -2.84 1.37
C ALA A 12 9.42 -3.39 2.54
N ALA A 13 8.21 -2.88 2.73
CA ALA A 13 7.33 -3.30 3.81
C ALA A 13 6.75 -4.71 3.61
N VAL A 14 6.49 -5.14 2.36
CA VAL A 14 6.12 -6.53 2.06
C VAL A 14 7.27 -7.50 2.32
N GLU A 15 8.49 -7.14 1.90
CA GLU A 15 9.69 -7.97 2.14
C GLU A 15 10.00 -8.10 3.64
N ASP A 16 9.79 -7.05 4.43
CA ASP A 16 9.95 -7.07 5.89
C ASP A 16 8.91 -7.98 6.56
N SER A 17 7.65 -7.85 6.16
CA SER A 17 6.55 -8.65 6.72
C SER A 17 6.66 -10.15 6.41
N GLN A 18 7.18 -10.50 5.24
CA GLN A 18 7.45 -11.91 4.90
C GLN A 18 8.58 -12.51 5.75
N ARG A 19 9.57 -11.71 6.17
CA ARG A 19 10.66 -12.15 7.04
C ARG A 19 10.18 -12.41 8.47
N GLU A 20 9.22 -11.62 8.94
CA GLU A 20 8.68 -11.71 10.31
C GLU A 20 7.58 -12.77 10.47
N HIS A 21 7.17 -13.45 9.37
CA HIS A 21 6.01 -14.34 9.33
C HIS A 21 4.72 -13.68 9.84
N ASP A 22 4.63 -12.36 9.67
CA ASP A 22 3.53 -11.57 10.18
C ASP A 22 2.26 -11.80 9.35
N GLN A 23 1.11 -11.69 10.02
CA GLN A 23 -0.18 -11.79 9.36
C GLN A 23 -0.30 -10.68 8.31
N ALA A 24 -0.66 -11.04 7.08
CA ALA A 24 -0.75 -10.13 5.94
C ALA A 24 -1.56 -8.86 6.24
N GLU A 25 -2.54 -8.94 7.13
CA GLU A 25 -3.36 -7.80 7.56
C GLU A 25 -2.57 -6.74 8.34
N ALA A 26 -1.68 -7.17 9.26
CA ALA A 26 -0.83 -6.26 10.03
C ALA A 26 0.21 -5.54 9.13
N ALA A 27 0.77 -6.29 8.18
CA ALA A 27 1.67 -5.76 7.15
C ALA A 27 1.01 -4.65 6.31
N VAL A 28 -0.21 -4.93 5.82
CA VAL A 28 -0.98 -3.97 5.02
C VAL A 28 -1.33 -2.72 5.84
N ALA A 29 -1.71 -2.88 7.11
CA ALA A 29 -1.99 -1.74 7.98
C ALA A 29 -0.75 -0.82 8.14
N ARG A 30 0.44 -1.40 8.30
CA ARG A 30 1.70 -0.64 8.40
C ARG A 30 2.03 0.12 7.11
N ILE A 31 1.90 -0.55 5.95
CA ILE A 31 2.10 0.07 4.62
C ILE A 31 1.17 1.26 4.42
N VAL A 32 -0.11 1.11 4.78
CA VAL A 32 -1.11 2.17 4.64
C VAL A 32 -0.74 3.41 5.46
N ILE A 33 -0.23 3.21 6.68
CA ILE A 33 0.23 4.31 7.54
C ILE A 33 1.44 5.00 6.93
N GLU A 34 2.49 4.25 6.55
CA GLU A 34 3.71 4.83 6.00
C GLU A 34 3.46 5.63 4.71
N LEU A 35 2.58 5.15 3.83
CA LEU A 35 2.22 5.88 2.61
C LEU A 35 1.47 7.18 2.93
N ARG A 36 0.56 7.19 3.90
CA ARG A 36 -0.15 8.41 4.31
C ARG A 36 0.79 9.44 4.94
N ASP A 37 1.74 9.01 5.76
CA ASP A 37 2.75 9.88 6.38
C ASP A 37 3.65 10.54 5.34
N GLN A 38 3.89 9.87 4.21
CA GLN A 38 4.60 10.40 3.05
C GLN A 38 3.71 11.32 2.16
N GLY A 39 2.48 11.62 2.59
CA GLY A 39 1.55 12.51 1.90
C GLY A 39 0.76 11.86 0.76
N TRP A 40 0.73 10.53 0.68
CA TRP A 40 0.01 9.82 -0.38
C TRP A 40 -1.47 9.63 -0.03
N THR A 41 -2.33 9.96 -0.99
CA THR A 41 -3.76 9.60 -0.95
C THR A 41 -3.94 8.18 -1.50
N LEU A 42 -4.48 7.28 -0.67
CA LEU A 42 -4.78 5.90 -1.05
C LEU A 42 -6.23 5.81 -1.51
N ALA A 43 -6.46 5.36 -2.74
CA ALA A 43 -7.78 5.05 -3.26
C ALA A 43 -8.14 3.57 -2.99
N PRO A 44 -9.35 3.26 -2.50
CA PRO A 44 -9.84 1.89 -2.44
C PRO A 44 -9.86 1.27 -3.85
N LEU A 45 -9.42 0.01 -3.98
CA LEU A 45 -9.42 -0.71 -5.25
C LEU A 45 -10.84 -0.86 -5.82
N ASP A 46 -11.85 -0.98 -4.96
CA ASP A 46 -13.27 -1.09 -5.35
C ASP A 46 -13.85 0.18 -5.98
N GLN A 47 -13.13 1.31 -5.95
CA GLN A 47 -13.58 2.59 -6.54
C GLN A 47 -13.01 2.85 -7.94
N ALA A 48 -12.17 1.94 -8.48
CA ALA A 48 -11.51 2.14 -9.77
C ALA A 48 -12.40 1.86 -11.00
N GLU A 49 -13.59 1.27 -10.85
CA GLU A 49 -14.50 0.97 -11.97
C GLU A 49 -15.99 1.11 -11.61
N GLN A 50 -16.47 2.32 -11.36
CA GLN A 50 -17.88 2.63 -11.67
C GLN A 50 -17.93 3.58 -12.87
N PRO A 51 -18.09 3.05 -14.11
CA PRO A 51 -18.47 3.91 -15.22
C PRO A 51 -19.80 4.57 -14.85
N ALA A 52 -19.86 5.90 -14.95
CA ALA A 52 -21.09 6.64 -14.75
C ALA A 52 -22.18 6.09 -15.69
N ALA A 53 -23.27 5.58 -15.10
CA ALA A 53 -24.47 5.18 -15.81
C ALA A 53 -25.39 6.40 -16.06
#